data_AF-A0A6I1Z7T4-F1
#
_entry.id   AF-A0A6I1Z7T4-F1
#
_cell.length_a   1.000
_cell.length_b   1.000
_cell.length_c   1.000
_cell.angle_alpha   90.00
_cell.angle_beta   90.00
_cell.angle_gamma   90.00
#
_symmetry.space_group_name_H-M   'P 1'
#
loop_
_entity.id
_entity.type
_entity.pdbx_description
1 polymer ?
#
loop_
_entity_poly.entity_id
_entity_poly.type
_entity_poly.pdbx_seq_one_letter_code
_entity_poly.pdbx_strand_id
1 'polypeptide(L)'
;MPTDDLPETFHVTTDEQLRAVSNLTRHRIMAVLRFEPATITQIAERVGLAKGSSSYHVRLLERAGLVKVVRTRKVRGVTERYYAMAARAIVLPDPGEGGPDVLMRHAVADLEASPVDGERHVRMAHLRLTEEQFAQLGARLQALADEYQELSDPSLPDSSLVFALFHPAVREQAGGGAK
;
A
#
# COMPACT_ATOMS: atom_id res chain seq x y z
N MET A 1 14.90 18.45 2.19
CA MET A 1 13.59 19.13 2.07
C MET A 1 12.77 18.59 3.21
N PRO A 2 12.24 19.45 4.10
CA PRO A 2 11.26 18.97 5.06
C PRO A 2 10.08 18.37 4.29
N THR A 3 9.49 17.33 4.84
CA THR A 3 8.31 16.61 4.33
C THR A 3 7.03 17.46 4.28
N ASP A 4 7.13 18.77 4.56
CA ASP A 4 6.02 19.71 4.77
C ASP A 4 5.24 20.12 3.51
N ASP A 5 5.77 19.88 2.30
CA ASP A 5 5.11 20.27 1.03
C ASP A 5 4.52 19.08 0.25
N LEU A 6 4.35 17.91 0.88
CA LEU A 6 3.63 16.80 0.26
C LEU A 6 2.12 16.97 0.47
N PRO A 7 1.30 16.88 -0.59
CA PRO A 7 -0.14 16.68 -0.44
C PRO A 7 -0.43 15.56 0.56
N GLU A 8 -1.42 15.77 1.42
CA GLU A 8 -1.84 14.73 2.38
C GLU A 8 -2.31 13.48 1.65
N THR A 9 -3.02 13.63 0.54
CA THR A 9 -3.64 12.50 -0.17
C THR A 9 -3.50 12.61 -1.68
N PHE A 10 -3.16 11.48 -2.31
CA PHE A 10 -3.24 11.27 -3.76
C PHE A 10 -4.47 10.41 -4.08
N HIS A 11 -5.45 10.99 -4.78
CA HIS A 11 -6.62 10.26 -5.24
C HIS A 11 -6.34 9.61 -6.60
N VAL A 12 -6.48 8.29 -6.68
CA VAL A 12 -6.39 7.55 -7.94
C VAL A 12 -7.67 7.79 -8.74
N THR A 13 -7.53 8.48 -9.87
CA THR A 13 -8.65 8.95 -10.71
C THR A 13 -8.55 8.50 -12.15
N THR A 14 -7.42 7.91 -12.56
CA THR A 14 -7.20 7.43 -13.93
C THR A 14 -6.82 5.96 -13.96
N ASP A 15 -7.11 5.29 -15.08
CA ASP A 15 -6.69 3.91 -15.30
C ASP A 15 -5.17 3.71 -15.25
N GLU A 16 -4.40 4.73 -15.67
CA GLU A 16 -2.94 4.67 -15.58
C GLU A 16 -2.48 4.63 -14.12
N GLN A 17 -3.05 5.49 -13.28
CA GLN A 17 -2.78 5.50 -11.84
C GLN A 17 -3.23 4.19 -11.19
N LEU A 18 -4.43 3.71 -11.53
CA LEU A 18 -4.95 2.45 -11.00
C LEU A 18 -4.06 1.27 -11.39
N ARG A 19 -3.67 1.17 -12.67
CA ARG A 19 -2.70 0.16 -13.11
C ARG A 19 -1.36 0.29 -12.40
N ALA A 20 -0.91 1.51 -12.10
CA ALA A 20 0.35 1.75 -11.41
C ALA A 20 0.30 1.20 -9.97
N VAL A 21 -0.73 1.52 -9.19
CA VAL A 21 -0.88 1.07 -7.79
C VAL A 21 -1.25 -0.41 -7.66
N SER A 22 -1.95 -1.00 -8.64
CA SER A 22 -2.39 -2.40 -8.59
C SER A 22 -1.29 -3.45 -8.83
N ASN A 23 -0.06 -3.04 -9.09
CA ASN A 23 1.06 -3.96 -9.31
C ASN A 23 1.88 -4.15 -8.04
N LEU A 24 2.04 -5.41 -7.62
CA LEU A 24 2.72 -5.76 -6.37
C LEU A 24 4.17 -5.23 -6.30
N THR A 25 4.94 -5.32 -7.39
CA THR A 25 6.31 -4.79 -7.43
C THR A 25 6.34 -3.28 -7.21
N ARG A 26 5.42 -2.54 -7.82
CA ARG A 26 5.28 -1.09 -7.62
C ARG A 26 4.79 -0.74 -6.22
N HIS A 27 3.88 -1.52 -5.65
CA HIS A 27 3.47 -1.41 -4.25
C HIS A 27 4.66 -1.54 -3.29
N ARG A 28 5.50 -2.57 -3.46
CA ARG A 28 6.72 -2.76 -2.66
C ARG A 28 7.75 -1.64 -2.84
N ILE A 29 7.91 -1.13 -4.05
CA ILE A 29 8.74 0.06 -4.30
C ILE A 29 8.18 1.29 -3.57
N MET A 30 6.87 1.52 -3.63
CA MET A 30 6.23 2.62 -2.90
C MET A 30 6.39 2.45 -1.39
N ALA A 31 6.28 1.23 -0.85
CA ALA A 31 6.52 0.94 0.56
C ALA A 31 7.93 1.36 1.00
N VAL A 32 8.97 1.03 0.22
CA VAL A 32 10.34 1.51 0.46
C VAL A 32 10.43 3.04 0.48
N LEU A 33 9.71 3.70 -0.44
CA LEU A 33 9.74 5.16 -0.60
C LEU A 33 8.85 5.92 0.40
N ARG A 34 8.00 5.24 1.20
CA ARG A 34 7.19 5.86 2.24
C ARG A 34 8.04 6.43 3.38
N PHE A 35 9.12 5.73 3.72
CA PHE A 35 9.96 6.06 4.87
C PHE A 35 11.02 7.11 4.54
N GLU A 36 11.68 7.00 3.39
CA GLU A 36 12.71 7.93 2.99
C GLU A 36 12.98 7.97 1.48
N PRO A 37 13.54 9.08 0.96
CA PRO A 37 13.94 9.16 -0.44
C PRO A 37 15.07 8.18 -0.80
N ALA A 38 14.92 7.45 -1.90
CA ALA A 38 15.89 6.46 -2.34
C ALA A 38 16.25 6.59 -3.83
N THR A 39 17.47 6.20 -4.19
CA THR A 39 17.91 6.05 -5.59
C THR A 39 17.40 4.73 -6.18
N ILE A 40 17.43 4.60 -7.52
CA ILE A 40 17.10 3.34 -8.21
C ILE A 40 17.95 2.17 -7.70
N THR A 41 19.23 2.40 -7.38
CA THR A 41 20.13 1.36 -6.86
C THR A 41 19.68 0.89 -5.47
N GLN A 42 19.37 1.83 -4.57
CA GLN A 42 18.89 1.52 -3.22
C GLN A 42 17.53 0.83 -3.25
N ILE A 43 16.63 1.25 -4.14
CA ILE A 43 15.33 0.59 -4.34
C ILE A 43 15.53 -0.85 -4.83
N ALA A 44 16.41 -1.05 -5.81
CA ALA A 44 16.75 -2.37 -6.34
C ALA A 44 17.26 -3.32 -5.25
N GLU A 45 18.16 -2.84 -4.40
CA GLU A 45 18.71 -3.60 -3.27
C GLU A 45 17.62 -3.98 -2.26
N ARG A 46 16.79 -3.02 -1.82
CA ARG A 46 15.75 -3.25 -0.80
C ARG A 46 14.62 -4.17 -1.27
N VAL A 47 14.21 -4.05 -2.54
CA VAL A 47 13.11 -4.86 -3.10
C VAL A 47 13.62 -6.18 -3.70
N GLY A 48 14.94 -6.37 -3.81
CA GLY A 48 15.52 -7.58 -4.41
C GLY A 48 15.33 -7.66 -5.93
N LEU A 49 15.40 -6.53 -6.64
CA LEU A 49 15.17 -6.43 -8.08
C LEU A 49 16.45 -6.05 -8.84
N ALA A 50 16.53 -6.44 -10.11
CA ALA A 50 17.54 -5.89 -11.01
C ALA A 50 17.35 -4.37 -11.20
N LYS A 51 18.46 -3.63 -11.37
CA LYS A 51 18.46 -2.16 -11.55
C LYS A 51 17.61 -1.71 -12.74
N GLY A 52 17.66 -2.46 -13.86
CA GLY A 52 16.86 -2.17 -15.06
C GLY A 52 15.35 -2.27 -14.80
N SER A 53 14.93 -3.35 -14.15
CA SER A 53 13.53 -3.56 -13.74
C SER A 53 13.07 -2.48 -12.76
N SER A 54 13.88 -2.18 -11.73
CA SER A 54 13.59 -1.11 -10.77
C SER A 54 13.42 0.25 -11.45
N SER A 55 14.32 0.59 -12.39
CA SER A 55 14.22 1.81 -13.19
C SER A 55 12.94 1.87 -14.03
N TYR A 56 12.50 0.75 -14.59
CA TYR A 56 11.24 0.68 -15.32
C TYR A 56 10.03 0.96 -14.41
N HIS A 57 9.93 0.27 -13.27
CA HIS A 57 8.82 0.46 -12.34
C HIS A 57 8.78 1.87 -11.74
N VAL A 58 9.93 2.43 -11.35
CA VAL A 58 10.02 3.80 -10.83
C VAL A 58 9.58 4.82 -11.88
N ARG A 59 9.95 4.64 -13.16
CA ARG A 59 9.47 5.51 -14.25
C ARG A 59 7.96 5.44 -14.43
N LEU A 60 7.35 4.25 -14.30
CA LEU A 60 5.90 4.12 -14.36
C LEU A 60 5.21 4.85 -13.21
N LEU A 61 5.74 4.72 -11.99
CA LEU A 61 5.25 5.44 -10.82
C LEU A 61 5.41 6.97 -10.99
N GLU A 62 6.54 7.42 -11.54
CA GLU A 62 6.80 8.85 -11.80
C GLU A 62 5.83 9.41 -12.84
N ARG A 63 5.58 8.68 -13.94
CA ARG A 63 4.58 9.07 -14.95
C ARG A 63 3.16 9.12 -14.40
N ALA A 64 2.79 8.19 -13.52
CA ALA A 64 1.51 8.18 -12.85
C ALA A 64 1.39 9.28 -11.76
N GLY A 65 2.47 10.00 -11.45
CA GLY A 65 2.50 11.04 -10.43
C GLY A 65 2.56 10.53 -8.99
N LEU A 66 2.81 9.23 -8.78
CA LEU A 66 2.84 8.60 -7.45
C LEU A 66 4.17 8.82 -6.72
N VAL A 67 5.25 9.02 -7.47
CA VAL A 67 6.58 9.34 -6.94
C VAL A 67 7.18 10.50 -7.71
N LYS A 68 8.08 11.25 -7.07
CA LYS A 68 8.78 12.38 -7.68
C LYS A 68 10.24 12.39 -7.29
N VAL A 69 11.07 13.05 -8.10
CA VAL A 69 12.46 13.29 -7.72
C VAL A 69 12.56 14.50 -6.82
N VAL A 70 13.12 14.29 -5.64
CA VAL A 70 13.22 15.29 -4.57
C VAL A 70 14.64 15.80 -4.35
N ARG A 71 15.64 15.08 -4.87
CA ARG A 71 17.04 15.48 -4.82
C ARG A 71 17.82 14.84 -5.96
N THR A 72 18.82 15.56 -6.47
CA THR A 72 19.86 14.98 -7.33
C THR A 72 21.23 15.15 -6.71
N ARG A 73 22.14 14.22 -7.00
CA ARG A 73 23.52 14.25 -6.52
C ARG A 73 24.47 13.82 -7.63
N LYS A 74 25.57 14.54 -7.84
CA LYS A 74 26.64 14.10 -8.73
C LYS A 74 27.60 13.17 -7.96
N VAL A 75 27.80 11.96 -8.48
CA VAL A 75 28.74 10.97 -7.93
C VAL A 75 29.58 10.44 -9.09
N ARG A 76 30.90 10.68 -9.05
CA ARG A 76 31.85 10.21 -10.09
C ARG A 76 31.41 10.54 -11.53
N GLY A 77 30.88 11.74 -11.74
CA GLY A 77 30.39 12.21 -13.05
C GLY A 77 28.97 11.76 -13.44
N VAL A 78 28.35 10.87 -12.68
CA VAL A 78 26.96 10.41 -12.89
C VAL A 78 26.00 11.21 -12.00
N THR A 79 24.85 11.60 -12.54
CA THR A 79 23.79 12.25 -11.75
C THR A 79 22.84 11.19 -11.20
N GLU A 80 22.85 11.01 -9.88
CA GLU A 80 21.89 10.17 -9.16
C GLU A 80 20.64 10.97 -8.83
N ARG A 81 19.46 10.37 -9.02
CA ARG A 81 18.16 10.94 -8.66
C ARG A 81 17.61 10.18 -7.46
N TYR A 82 17.21 10.91 -6.43
CA TYR A 82 16.48 10.39 -5.27
C TYR A 82 14.99 10.60 -5.47
N TYR A 83 14.25 9.51 -5.42
CA TYR A 83 12.80 9.47 -5.57
C TYR A 83 12.16 9.41 -4.19
N ALA A 84 10.96 9.98 -4.04
CA ALA A 84 10.13 9.85 -2.85
C ALA A 84 8.65 9.80 -3.25
N MET A 85 7.78 9.38 -2.34
CA MET A 85 6.33 9.46 -2.54
C MET A 85 5.90 10.89 -2.87
N ALA A 86 4.91 11.03 -3.75
CA ALA A 86 4.36 12.33 -4.14
C ALA A 86 3.27 12.83 -3.20
N ALA A 87 2.71 11.96 -2.34
CA ALA A 87 1.74 12.29 -1.30
C ALA A 87 1.92 11.36 -0.08
N ARG A 88 1.32 11.71 1.06
CA ARG A 88 1.41 10.93 2.31
C ARG A 88 0.52 9.68 2.28
N ALA A 89 -0.71 9.83 1.77
CA ALA A 89 -1.66 8.75 1.60
C ALA A 89 -2.07 8.58 0.12
N ILE A 90 -2.51 7.37 -0.24
CA ILE A 90 -3.12 7.09 -1.54
C ILE A 90 -4.53 6.58 -1.27
N VAL A 91 -5.52 7.20 -1.90
CA VAL A 91 -6.91 6.74 -1.86
C VAL A 91 -7.22 6.09 -3.20
N LEU A 92 -7.64 4.83 -3.13
CA LEU A 92 -8.09 4.06 -4.29
C LEU A 92 -9.58 4.31 -4.54
N PRO A 93 -10.03 4.25 -5.81
CA PRO A 93 -11.46 4.18 -6.09
C PRO A 93 -12.03 2.88 -5.52
N ASP A 94 -13.34 2.88 -5.23
CA ASP A 94 -14.07 1.65 -4.93
C ASP A 94 -13.86 0.65 -6.08
N PRO A 95 -13.45 -0.61 -5.80
CA PRO A 95 -13.24 -1.63 -6.83
C PRO A 95 -14.53 -1.98 -7.61
N GLY A 96 -15.70 -1.55 -7.13
CA GLY A 96 -16.99 -1.91 -7.69
C GLY A 96 -17.42 -3.32 -7.28
N GLU A 97 -18.65 -3.69 -7.63
CA GLU A 97 -19.23 -4.97 -7.22
C GLU A 97 -18.43 -6.17 -7.77
N GLY A 98 -17.95 -7.03 -6.86
CA GLY A 98 -17.18 -8.23 -7.19
C GLY A 98 -15.73 -7.99 -7.63
N GLY A 99 -15.27 -6.75 -7.68
CA GLY A 99 -13.87 -6.42 -7.99
C GLY A 99 -12.93 -6.77 -6.83
N PRO A 100 -11.69 -7.24 -7.10
CA PRO A 100 -10.72 -7.49 -6.04
C PRO A 100 -10.25 -6.18 -5.41
N ASP A 101 -10.29 -6.10 -4.09
CA ASP A 101 -9.66 -5.00 -3.36
C ASP A 101 -8.13 -5.07 -3.51
N VAL A 102 -7.54 -4.00 -4.06
CA VAL A 102 -6.12 -3.93 -4.39
C VAL A 102 -5.25 -3.95 -3.13
N LEU A 103 -5.67 -3.25 -2.06
CA LEU A 103 -4.92 -3.21 -0.80
C LEU A 103 -4.90 -4.59 -0.17
N MET A 104 -6.05 -5.25 -0.11
CA MET A 104 -6.14 -6.60 0.44
C MET A 104 -5.34 -7.61 -0.38
N ARG A 105 -5.37 -7.50 -1.72
CA ARG A 105 -4.57 -8.37 -2.60
C ARG A 105 -3.07 -8.24 -2.32
N HIS A 106 -2.57 -7.02 -2.15
CA HIS A 106 -1.17 -6.80 -1.81
C HIS A 106 -0.85 -7.32 -0.40
N ALA A 107 -1.74 -7.05 0.57
CA ALA A 107 -1.58 -7.51 1.95
C ALA A 107 -1.46 -9.04 2.04
N VAL A 108 -2.31 -9.78 1.33
CA VAL A 108 -2.24 -11.24 1.25
C VAL A 108 -0.92 -11.69 0.64
N ALA A 109 -0.49 -11.09 -0.48
CA ALA A 109 0.76 -11.46 -1.14
C ALA A 109 2.01 -11.15 -0.28
N ASP A 110 1.99 -10.07 0.50
CA ASP A 110 3.07 -9.74 1.44
C ASP A 110 3.03 -10.67 2.66
N LEU A 111 1.85 -11.01 3.19
CA LEU A 111 1.67 -11.98 4.28
C LEU A 111 2.14 -13.39 3.89
N GLU A 112 1.86 -13.83 2.66
CA GLU A 112 2.33 -15.12 2.11
C GLU A 112 3.85 -15.17 1.99
N ALA A 113 4.49 -14.02 1.76
CA ALA A 113 5.94 -13.88 1.67
C ALA A 113 6.62 -13.70 3.04
N SER A 114 5.87 -13.49 4.12
CA SER A 114 6.43 -13.29 5.46
C SER A 114 7.19 -14.52 5.97
N PRO A 115 8.32 -14.33 6.69
CA PRO A 115 9.09 -15.44 7.25
C PRO A 115 8.25 -16.35 8.15
N VAL A 116 8.52 -17.66 8.09
CA VAL A 116 7.77 -18.69 8.86
C VAL A 116 7.94 -18.49 10.38
N ASP A 117 9.12 -18.03 10.79
CA ASP A 117 9.48 -17.85 12.21
C ASP A 117 9.17 -16.43 12.73
N GLY A 118 8.61 -15.56 11.89
CA GLY A 118 8.17 -14.23 12.30
C GLY A 118 6.87 -14.32 13.10
N GLU A 119 6.74 -13.51 14.16
CA GLU A 119 5.48 -13.37 14.88
C GLU A 119 4.42 -12.75 13.95
N ARG A 120 3.24 -13.39 13.86
CA ARG A 120 2.14 -12.94 12.98
C ARG A 120 0.82 -12.94 13.74
N HIS A 121 0.09 -11.83 13.63
CA HIS A 121 -1.21 -11.64 14.24
C HIS A 121 -2.33 -11.72 13.19
N VAL A 122 -2.73 -12.94 12.81
CA VAL A 122 -3.81 -13.17 11.83
C VAL A 122 -5.06 -13.66 12.55
N ARG A 123 -6.16 -12.90 12.45
CA ARG A 123 -7.44 -13.24 13.08
C ARG A 123 -8.61 -13.04 12.13
N MET A 124 -9.51 -14.01 12.10
CA MET A 124 -10.81 -13.92 11.42
C MET A 124 -11.92 -14.10 12.44
N ALA A 125 -12.90 -13.19 12.46
CA ALA A 125 -14.05 -13.25 13.35
C ALA A 125 -15.33 -12.92 12.58
N HIS A 126 -16.38 -13.68 12.83
CA HIS A 126 -17.71 -13.43 12.29
C HIS A 126 -18.56 -12.76 13.37
N LEU A 127 -18.89 -11.49 13.16
CA LEU A 127 -19.61 -10.67 14.13
C LEU A 127 -21.01 -10.34 13.61
N ARG A 128 -21.97 -10.22 14.53
CA ARG A 128 -23.29 -9.63 14.28
C ARG A 128 -23.35 -8.33 15.07
N LEU A 129 -23.35 -7.22 14.35
CA LEU A 129 -23.27 -5.87 14.92
C LEU A 129 -24.46 -5.05 14.41
N THR A 130 -24.92 -4.10 15.20
CA THR A 130 -25.76 -3.01 14.69
C THR A 130 -24.95 -2.10 13.76
N GLU A 131 -25.62 -1.27 12.96
CA GLU A 131 -24.93 -0.26 12.11
C GLU A 131 -24.05 0.68 12.94
N GLU A 132 -24.55 1.12 14.11
CA GLU A 132 -23.79 1.94 15.05
C GLU A 132 -22.54 1.22 15.58
N GLN A 133 -22.68 -0.04 15.99
CA GLN A 133 -21.56 -0.85 16.47
C GLN A 133 -20.52 -1.12 15.36
N PHE A 134 -20.97 -1.33 14.12
CA PHE A 134 -20.09 -1.50 12.96
C PHE A 134 -19.28 -0.23 12.69
N ALA A 135 -19.95 0.93 12.64
CA ALA A 135 -19.29 2.21 12.46
C ALA A 135 -18.30 2.52 13.60
N GLN A 136 -18.69 2.26 14.85
CA GLN A 136 -17.84 2.45 16.01
C GLN A 136 -16.59 1.56 15.97
N LEU A 137 -16.74 0.28 15.61
CA LEU A 137 -15.61 -0.64 15.49
C LEU A 137 -14.63 -0.15 14.41
N GLY A 138 -15.14 0.24 13.25
CA GLY A 138 -14.32 0.79 12.15
C GLY A 138 -13.53 2.03 12.58
N ALA A 139 -14.19 3.00 13.22
CA ALA A 139 -13.54 4.21 13.72
C ALA A 139 -12.44 3.91 14.76
N ARG A 140 -12.68 2.94 15.66
CA ARG A 140 -11.68 2.55 16.67
C ARG A 140 -10.49 1.82 16.07
N LEU A 141 -10.70 0.95 15.09
CA LEU A 141 -9.62 0.27 14.38
C LEU A 141 -8.76 1.28 13.61
N GLN A 142 -9.39 2.28 12.97
CA GLN A 142 -8.69 3.36 12.28
C GLN A 142 -7.86 4.21 13.25
N ALA A 143 -8.46 4.68 14.34
CA ALA A 143 -7.76 5.51 15.33
C ALA A 143 -6.55 4.78 15.94
N LEU A 144 -6.68 3.47 16.21
CA LEU A 144 -5.56 2.66 16.68
C LEU A 144 -4.46 2.53 15.63
N ALA A 145 -4.80 2.36 14.35
CA ALA A 145 -3.82 2.30 13.28
C ALA A 145 -3.09 3.64 13.11
N ASP A 146 -3.82 4.77 13.19
CA ASP A 146 -3.26 6.12 13.09
C ASP A 146 -2.28 6.40 14.25
N GLU A 147 -2.65 6.01 15.49
CA GLU A 147 -1.78 6.12 16.68
C GLU A 147 -0.42 5.45 16.45
N TYR A 148 -0.41 4.20 15.97
CA TYR A 148 0.85 3.48 15.72
C TYR A 148 1.59 3.96 14.47
N GLN A 149 0.89 4.55 13.50
CA GLN A 149 1.53 5.20 12.36
C GLN A 149 2.32 6.45 12.80
N GLU A 150 1.79 7.24 13.74
CA GLU A 150 2.49 8.38 14.32
C GLU A 150 3.75 7.98 15.12
N LEU A 151 3.72 6.81 15.73
CA LEU A 151 4.87 6.22 16.47
C LEU A 151 5.93 5.58 15.55
N SER A 152 5.69 5.50 14.24
CA SER A 152 6.56 4.78 13.31
C SER A 152 7.96 5.40 13.21
N ASP A 153 8.99 4.57 13.43
CA ASP A 153 10.40 4.92 13.21
C ASP A 153 10.90 4.32 11.88
N PRO A 154 11.27 5.14 10.88
CA PRO A 154 11.71 4.66 9.57
C PRO A 154 13.06 3.92 9.58
N SER A 155 13.78 3.92 10.71
CA SER A 155 15.04 3.18 10.87
C SER A 155 14.84 1.72 11.29
N LEU A 156 13.63 1.34 11.73
CA LEU A 156 13.29 -0.01 12.14
C LEU A 156 12.82 -0.87 10.94
N PRO A 157 12.84 -2.21 11.07
CA PRO A 157 12.22 -3.09 10.08
C PRO A 157 10.76 -2.72 9.83
N ASP A 158 10.33 -2.85 8.58
CA ASP A 158 8.96 -2.53 8.19
C ASP A 158 7.97 -3.52 8.81
N SER A 159 6.80 -3.01 9.17
CA SER A 159 5.66 -3.79 9.65
C SER A 159 4.42 -3.34 8.92
N SER A 160 3.65 -4.29 8.40
CA SER A 160 2.41 -4.00 7.68
C SER A 160 1.21 -4.33 8.56
N LEU A 161 0.37 -3.33 8.84
CA LEU A 161 -0.93 -3.49 9.48
C LEU A 161 -2.02 -3.32 8.42
N VAL A 162 -2.85 -4.34 8.26
CA VAL A 162 -4.02 -4.30 7.37
C VAL A 162 -5.19 -4.94 8.09
N PHE A 163 -6.33 -4.24 8.13
CA PHE A 163 -7.60 -4.77 8.60
C PHE A 163 -8.69 -4.50 7.57
N ALA A 164 -9.67 -5.39 7.47
CA ALA A 164 -10.87 -5.17 6.68
C ALA A 164 -12.10 -5.47 7.54
N LEU A 165 -13.03 -4.51 7.56
CA LEU A 165 -14.33 -4.63 8.21
C LEU A 165 -15.38 -4.45 7.13
N PHE A 166 -16.10 -5.52 6.79
CA PHE A 166 -17.05 -5.54 5.68
C PHE A 166 -18.23 -6.46 5.97
N HIS A 167 -19.33 -6.24 5.24
CA HIS A 167 -20.43 -7.19 5.21
C HIS A 167 -20.17 -8.25 4.12
N PRO A 168 -20.13 -9.55 4.45
CA PRO A 168 -19.99 -10.57 3.42
C PRO A 168 -21.22 -10.60 2.52
N ALA A 169 -21.04 -10.97 1.25
CA ALA A 169 -22.16 -11.14 0.33
C ALA A 169 -23.20 -12.12 0.90
N VAL A 170 -24.47 -11.72 0.85
CA VAL A 170 -25.59 -12.60 1.20
C VAL A 170 -25.65 -13.67 0.10
N ARG A 171 -25.35 -14.93 0.43
CA ARG A 171 -25.69 -16.03 -0.46
C ARG A 171 -27.21 -16.07 -0.57
N GLU A 172 -27.77 -15.66 -1.70
CA GLU A 172 -29.13 -16.07 -2.03
C GLU A 172 -29.16 -17.59 -1.98
N GLN A 173 -30.01 -18.15 -1.12
CA GLN A 173 -30.21 -19.59 -1.07
C GLN A 173 -30.64 -20.03 -2.46
N ALA A 174 -29.82 -20.82 -3.14
CA ALA A 174 -30.23 -21.53 -4.35
C ALA A 174 -31.52 -22.25 -4.00
N GLY A 175 -32.63 -21.76 -4.55
CA GLY A 175 -33.97 -22.27 -4.28
C GLY A 175 -33.97 -23.76 -4.52
N GLY A 176 -34.22 -24.51 -3.44
CA GLY A 176 -34.47 -25.94 -3.50
C GLY A 176 -35.72 -26.19 -4.33
N GLY A 177 -35.55 -26.34 -5.64
CA GLY A 177 -36.52 -26.92 -6.53
C GLY A 177 -36.39 -28.44 -6.50
N ALA A 178 -36.86 -29.05 -5.40
CA ALA A 178 -37.25 -30.46 -5.44
C ALA A 178 -38.53 -30.57 -6.28
N LYS A 179 -38.43 -31.26 -7.41
CA LYS A 179 -39.50 -32.10 -7.94
C LYS A 179 -38.91 -33.24 -8.75
#